data_AF-Q97BM2-F1
#
_entry.id   AF-Q97BM2-F1
#
_cell.length_a   1.000
_cell.length_b   1.000
_cell.length_c   1.000
_cell.angle_alpha   90.00
_cell.angle_beta   90.00
_cell.angle_gamma   90.00
#
_symmetry.space_group_name_H-M   'P 1'
#
loop_
_entity.id
_entity.type
_entity.pdbx_description
1 polymer ?
#
loop_
_entity_poly.entity_id
_entity_poly.type
_entity_poly.pdbx_seq_one_letter_code
_entity_poly.pdbx_strand_id
1 'polypeptide(L)'
;MGYEEGEFWHGIALKVLYEGSKTVYKKDPVYGNVPAIERSAVFRRSIGEPKGQIADWRCTFPGDPRSVHAVEYIDRYEIHVDKFDPSKHPLKHVVYDAPSVGLFILPLTIIAALFLARKRF
;
A
#
# COMPACT_ATOMS: atom_id res chain seq x y z
N MET A 1 -23.36 -1.25 -10.06
CA MET A 1 -23.03 -2.66 -9.78
C MET A 1 -21.67 -2.68 -9.13
N GLY A 2 -21.59 -2.96 -7.83
CA GLY A 2 -20.33 -2.89 -7.07
C GLY A 2 -20.40 -3.42 -5.64
N TYR A 3 -21.58 -3.86 -5.17
CA TYR A 3 -21.74 -4.42 -3.83
C TYR A 3 -20.98 -5.76 -3.68
N GLU A 4 -21.08 -6.66 -4.66
CA GLU A 4 -20.37 -7.95 -4.61
C GLU A 4 -18.83 -7.78 -4.65
N GLU A 5 -18.33 -6.88 -5.50
CA GLU A 5 -16.90 -6.60 -5.61
C GLU A 5 -16.39 -5.92 -4.31
N GLY A 6 -17.16 -4.97 -3.78
CA GLY A 6 -16.87 -4.31 -2.51
C GLY A 6 -16.86 -5.28 -1.33
N GLU A 7 -17.85 -6.15 -1.21
CA GLU A 7 -17.93 -7.17 -0.15
C GLU A 7 -16.75 -8.14 -0.19
N PHE A 8 -16.38 -8.60 -1.40
CA PHE A 8 -15.20 -9.45 -1.58
C PHE A 8 -13.94 -8.76 -1.05
N TRP A 9 -13.67 -7.54 -1.52
CA TRP A 9 -12.44 -6.82 -1.16
C TRP A 9 -12.44 -6.35 0.31
N HIS A 10 -13.60 -6.03 0.87
CA HIS A 10 -13.75 -5.76 2.30
C HIS A 10 -13.42 -7.00 3.14
N GLY A 11 -13.93 -8.18 2.74
CA GLY A 11 -13.62 -9.45 3.39
C GLY A 11 -12.13 -9.79 3.32
N ILE A 12 -11.50 -9.59 2.16
CA ILE A 12 -10.05 -9.76 2.00
C ILE A 12 -9.28 -8.78 2.89
N ALA A 13 -9.68 -7.50 2.95
CA ALA A 13 -9.02 -6.50 3.78
C ALA A 13 -9.08 -6.84 5.27
N LEU A 14 -10.25 -7.23 5.78
CA LEU A 14 -10.42 -7.68 7.17
C LEU A 14 -9.62 -8.95 7.47
N LYS A 15 -9.62 -9.90 6.54
CA LYS A 15 -8.84 -11.13 6.68
C LYS A 15 -7.35 -10.83 6.77
N VAL A 16 -6.82 -9.98 5.89
CA VAL A 16 -5.41 -9.56 5.92
C VAL A 16 -5.11 -8.76 7.18
N LEU A 17 -6.02 -7.91 7.66
CA LEU A 17 -5.84 -7.17 8.91
C LEU A 17 -5.64 -8.11 10.11
N TYR A 18 -6.24 -9.30 10.07
CA TYR A 18 -6.09 -10.34 11.08
C TYR A 18 -4.86 -11.25 10.84
N GLU A 19 -4.65 -11.71 9.61
CA GLU A 19 -3.61 -12.69 9.23
C GLU A 19 -2.23 -12.05 8.92
N GLY A 20 -2.18 -10.73 8.72
CA GLY A 20 -0.98 -9.94 8.43
C GLY A 20 -0.65 -9.81 6.93
N SER A 21 -0.83 -10.88 6.14
CA SER A 21 -0.61 -10.83 4.69
C SER A 21 -1.35 -11.93 3.93
N LYS A 22 -1.55 -11.72 2.63
CA LYS A 22 -2.17 -12.70 1.73
C LYS A 22 -1.77 -12.44 0.28
N THR A 23 -1.61 -13.52 -0.48
CA THR A 23 -1.59 -13.45 -1.95
C THR A 23 -2.92 -13.96 -2.49
N VAL A 24 -3.50 -13.24 -3.45
CA VAL A 24 -4.75 -13.59 -4.12
C VAL A 24 -4.52 -13.58 -5.63
N TYR A 25 -4.68 -14.72 -6.29
CA TYR A 25 -4.51 -14.79 -7.74
C TYR A 25 -5.76 -14.27 -8.47
N LYS A 26 -5.61 -13.63 -9.62
CA LYS A 26 -6.76 -13.14 -10.42
C LYS A 26 -7.63 -14.30 -10.91
N LYS A 27 -7.02 -15.47 -11.09
CA LYS A 27 -7.69 -16.77 -11.27
C LYS A 27 -7.32 -17.65 -10.08
N ASP A 28 -8.17 -17.62 -9.06
CA ASP A 28 -7.94 -18.32 -7.80
C ASP A 28 -8.76 -19.62 -7.76
N PRO A 29 -8.21 -20.75 -7.26
CA PRO A 29 -8.96 -22.00 -7.18
C PRO A 29 -10.12 -21.95 -6.17
N VAL A 30 -10.07 -21.06 -5.18
CA VAL A 30 -11.11 -20.89 -4.14
C VAL A 30 -12.12 -19.83 -4.56
N TYR A 31 -11.64 -18.69 -5.07
CA TYR A 31 -12.49 -17.54 -5.38
C TYR A 31 -12.92 -17.46 -6.85
N GLY A 32 -12.39 -18.31 -7.72
CA GLY A 32 -12.63 -18.25 -9.15
C GLY A 32 -12.00 -17.01 -9.78
N ASN A 33 -12.76 -16.26 -10.57
CA ASN A 33 -12.30 -15.01 -11.15
C ASN A 33 -12.44 -13.88 -10.12
N VAL A 34 -11.31 -13.43 -9.60
CA VAL A 34 -11.28 -12.39 -8.58
C VAL A 34 -11.65 -11.04 -9.19
N PRO A 35 -12.61 -10.30 -8.59
CA PRO A 35 -13.05 -9.01 -9.12
C PRO A 35 -11.93 -7.98 -9.11
N ALA A 36 -11.95 -7.03 -10.05
CA ALA A 36 -10.94 -5.97 -10.11
C ALA A 36 -11.03 -5.05 -8.88
N ILE A 37 -9.91 -4.85 -8.19
CA ILE A 37 -9.87 -4.06 -6.94
C ILE A 37 -10.26 -2.59 -7.14
N GLU A 38 -10.01 -2.04 -8.33
CA GLU A 38 -10.40 -0.68 -8.73
C GLU A 38 -11.90 -0.43 -8.58
N ARG A 39 -12.73 -1.47 -8.76
CA ARG A 39 -14.18 -1.35 -8.71
C ARG A 39 -14.76 -1.57 -7.31
N SER A 40 -13.92 -1.90 -6.33
CA SER A 40 -14.36 -2.26 -4.98
C SER A 40 -14.97 -1.10 -4.18
N ALA A 41 -14.58 0.15 -4.46
CA ALA A 41 -14.80 1.32 -3.59
C ALA A 41 -14.24 1.21 -2.15
N VAL A 42 -13.69 0.04 -1.77
CA VAL A 42 -13.03 -0.22 -0.47
C VAL A 42 -11.57 0.23 -0.49
N PHE A 43 -10.92 0.01 -1.64
CA PHE A 43 -9.55 0.39 -1.87
C PHE A 43 -9.47 1.66 -2.74
N ARG A 44 -8.59 2.57 -2.34
CA ARG A 44 -8.20 3.72 -3.16
C ARG A 44 -6.84 3.48 -3.79
N ARG A 45 -6.59 4.09 -4.95
CA ARG A 45 -5.28 4.08 -5.58
C ARG A 45 -4.23 4.68 -4.63
N SER A 46 -3.05 4.06 -4.56
CA SER A 46 -1.89 4.56 -3.84
C SER A 46 -0.64 4.49 -4.70
N ILE A 47 0.48 4.94 -4.14
CA ILE A 47 1.81 4.84 -4.75
C ILE A 47 2.68 4.10 -3.75
N GLY A 48 3.14 2.91 -4.14
CA GLY A 48 4.09 2.10 -3.40
C GLY A 48 5.50 2.24 -3.97
N GLU A 49 6.45 1.54 -3.34
CA GLU A 49 7.78 1.35 -3.90
C GLU A 49 7.70 0.53 -5.20
N PRO A 50 8.34 0.94 -6.31
CA PRO A 50 8.33 0.19 -7.56
C PRO A 50 9.00 -1.19 -7.42
N LYS A 51 8.22 -2.24 -7.70
CA LYS A 51 8.56 -3.67 -7.64
C LYS A 51 8.11 -4.44 -8.89
N GLY A 52 7.66 -3.73 -9.93
CA GLY A 52 7.08 -4.31 -11.15
C GLY A 52 5.55 -4.50 -11.10
N GLN A 53 4.90 -3.90 -10.10
CA GLN A 53 3.44 -3.84 -10.01
C GLN A 53 2.85 -2.92 -11.08
N ILE A 54 1.60 -3.19 -11.47
CA ILE A 54 0.82 -2.32 -12.37
C ILE A 54 0.01 -1.28 -11.60
N ALA A 55 -0.21 -1.53 -10.30
CA ALA A 55 -0.93 -0.63 -9.42
C ALA A 55 -0.64 -0.92 -7.95
N ASP A 56 -0.78 0.11 -7.12
CA ASP A 56 -0.85 -0.02 -5.68
C ASP A 56 -2.21 0.49 -5.20
N TRP A 57 -2.76 -0.18 -4.21
CA TRP A 57 -4.08 0.08 -3.66
C TRP A 57 -4.05 0.04 -2.14
N ARG A 58 -4.78 0.94 -1.49
CA ARG A 58 -4.81 1.02 -0.03
C ARG A 58 -6.23 1.09 0.51
N CYS A 59 -6.50 0.28 1.53
CA CYS A 59 -7.69 0.35 2.36
C CYS A 59 -7.32 0.94 3.73
N THR A 60 -7.99 2.03 4.10
CA THR A 60 -7.74 2.79 5.33
C THR A 60 -8.91 2.59 6.29
N PHE A 61 -8.63 2.29 7.56
CA PHE A 61 -9.66 2.09 8.59
C PHE A 61 -9.77 3.31 9.52
N PRO A 62 -10.93 3.95 9.67
CA PRO A 62 -11.09 5.04 10.63
C PRO A 62 -10.75 4.59 12.06
N GLY A 63 -9.96 5.39 12.80
CA GLY A 63 -9.58 5.10 14.18
C GLY A 63 -8.46 4.07 14.39
N ASP A 64 -8.08 3.30 13.36
CA ASP A 64 -6.92 2.38 13.43
C ASP A 64 -5.70 3.05 12.78
N PRO A 65 -4.48 3.03 13.39
CA PRO A 65 -3.29 3.55 12.73
C PRO A 65 -2.86 2.73 11.50
N ARG A 66 -3.30 1.47 11.38
CA ARG A 66 -2.92 0.55 10.30
C ARG A 66 -3.68 0.84 9.00
N SER A 67 -3.17 0.28 7.91
CA SER A 67 -3.87 0.16 6.63
C SER A 67 -3.57 -1.18 5.98
N VAL A 68 -4.45 -1.64 5.08
CA VAL A 68 -4.15 -2.77 4.20
C VAL A 68 -3.67 -2.23 2.85
N HIS A 69 -2.49 -2.67 2.43
CA HIS A 69 -1.87 -2.31 1.17
C HIS A 69 -1.89 -3.53 0.23
N ALA A 70 -2.47 -3.37 -0.95
CA ALA A 70 -2.54 -4.37 -2.00
C ALA A 70 -1.71 -3.90 -3.20
N VAL A 71 -0.68 -4.69 -3.51
CA VAL A 71 0.19 -4.52 -4.67
C VAL A 71 -0.38 -5.39 -5.79
N GLU A 72 -0.78 -4.78 -6.90
CA GLU A 72 -1.38 -5.48 -8.02
C GLU A 72 -0.35 -5.80 -9.10
N TYR A 73 -0.26 -7.07 -9.46
CA TYR A 73 0.48 -7.55 -10.62
C TYR A 73 -0.50 -8.02 -11.71
N ILE A 74 0.07 -8.45 -12.84
CA ILE A 74 -0.73 -8.89 -13.98
C ILE A 74 -1.60 -10.12 -13.65
N ASP A 75 -1.13 -10.99 -12.76
CA ASP A 75 -1.71 -12.30 -12.45
C ASP A 75 -2.25 -12.41 -11.01
N ARG A 76 -1.85 -11.53 -10.10
CA ARG A 76 -2.16 -11.63 -8.67
C ARG A 76 -2.18 -10.28 -7.95
N TYR A 77 -2.62 -10.31 -6.70
CA TYR A 77 -2.49 -9.26 -5.72
C TYR A 77 -1.67 -9.77 -4.53
N GLU A 78 -0.64 -9.03 -4.14
CA GLU A 78 0.12 -9.25 -2.90
C GLU A 78 -0.32 -8.22 -1.88
N ILE A 79 -0.89 -8.68 -0.77
CA ILE A 79 -1.63 -7.85 0.17
C ILE A 79 -1.00 -7.99 1.55
N HIS A 80 -0.72 -6.88 2.22
CA HIS A 80 -0.13 -6.86 3.56
C HIS A 80 -0.69 -5.72 4.40
N VAL A 81 -0.48 -5.80 5.70
CA VAL A 81 -0.81 -4.73 6.64
C VAL A 81 0.38 -3.79 6.80
N ASP A 82 0.17 -2.51 6.52
CA ASP A 82 1.05 -1.44 6.97
C ASP A 82 0.76 -1.17 8.45
N LYS A 83 1.78 -1.15 9.31
CA LYS A 83 1.62 -0.80 10.74
C LYS A 83 1.13 0.63 10.91
N PHE A 84 1.57 1.51 10.02
CA PHE A 84 1.18 2.91 9.99
C PHE A 84 0.72 3.30 8.59
N ASP A 85 -0.53 3.72 8.47
CA ASP A 85 -1.07 4.30 7.24
C ASP A 85 -0.30 5.60 6.94
N PRO A 86 0.34 5.74 5.77
CA PRO A 86 1.13 6.92 5.45
C PRO A 86 0.30 8.20 5.34
N SER A 87 -1.01 8.10 5.13
CA SER A 87 -1.91 9.27 5.14
C SER A 87 -2.19 9.79 6.56
N LYS A 88 -1.93 8.98 7.60
CA LYS A 88 -2.13 9.35 9.01
C LYS A 88 -0.80 9.60 9.73
N HIS A 89 0.19 8.74 9.48
CA HIS A 89 1.47 8.73 10.17
C HIS A 89 2.63 8.56 9.18
N PRO A 90 2.86 9.54 8.27
CA PRO A 90 3.82 9.40 7.17
C PRO A 90 5.25 9.07 7.64
N LEU A 91 5.72 9.71 8.71
CA LEU A 91 7.06 9.46 9.24
C LEU A 91 7.19 8.05 9.84
N LYS A 92 6.18 7.60 10.57
CA LYS A 92 6.20 6.24 11.15
C LYS A 92 6.11 5.19 10.05
N HIS A 93 5.32 5.42 9.01
CA HIS A 93 5.26 4.54 7.85
C HIS A 93 6.63 4.34 7.21
N VAL A 94 7.37 5.42 6.93
CA VAL A 94 8.71 5.30 6.35
C VAL A 94 9.67 4.52 7.26
N VAL A 95 9.61 4.73 8.58
CA VAL A 95 10.52 4.06 9.52
C VAL A 95 10.20 2.57 9.69
N TYR A 96 8.91 2.21 9.79
CA TYR A 96 8.50 0.87 10.20
C TYR A 96 8.01 -0.03 9.07
N ASP A 97 7.48 0.55 7.99
CA ASP A 97 6.84 -0.19 6.89
C ASP A 97 7.61 -0.02 5.56
N ALA A 98 8.26 1.12 5.33
CA ALA A 98 9.01 1.41 4.11
C ALA A 98 10.46 1.93 4.35
N PRO A 99 11.30 1.21 5.12
CA PRO A 99 12.64 1.70 5.49
C PRO A 99 13.58 1.90 4.30
N SER A 100 13.39 1.16 3.20
CA SER A 100 14.13 1.37 1.95
C SER A 100 13.93 2.77 1.37
N VAL A 101 12.71 3.31 1.45
CA VAL A 101 12.39 4.68 1.00
C VAL A 101 13.15 5.72 1.82
N GLY A 102 13.26 5.51 3.14
CA GLY A 102 14.01 6.40 4.04
C GLY A 102 15.49 6.51 3.68
N LEU A 103 16.11 5.41 3.23
CA LEU A 103 17.51 5.36 2.81
C LEU A 103 17.80 6.24 1.58
N PHE A 104 16.83 6.44 0.68
CA PHE A 104 17.00 7.30 -0.49
C PHE A 104 16.73 8.79 -0.21
N ILE A 105 15.81 9.11 0.69
CA ILE A 105 15.45 10.51 0.98
C ILE A 105 16.54 11.22 1.80
N LEU A 106 17.12 10.54 2.79
CA LEU A 106 18.13 11.14 3.69
C LEU A 106 19.37 11.72 2.99
N PRO A 107 20.03 11.02 2.04
CA PRO A 107 21.17 11.59 1.33
C PRO A 107 20.77 12.76 0.42
N LEU A 108 19.58 12.72 -0.20
CA LEU A 108 19.09 13.81 -1.04
C LEU A 108 18.85 15.10 -0.24
N THR A 109 18.30 15.00 0.98
CA THR A 109 18.08 16.17 1.83
C THR A 109 19.39 16.74 2.36
N ILE A 110 20.37 15.91 2.70
CA ILE A 110 21.72 16.35 3.08
C ILE A 110 22.41 17.08 1.92
N ILE A 111 22.38 16.50 0.71
CA ILE A 111 22.95 17.12 -0.48
C ILE A 111 22.29 18.48 -0.75
N ALA A 112 20.96 18.55 -0.75
CA ALA A 112 20.22 19.80 -0.96
C ALA A 112 20.56 20.87 0.10
N ALA A 113 20.66 20.48 1.38
CA ALA A 113 21.04 21.37 2.46
C ALA A 113 22.47 21.91 2.28
N LEU A 114 23.42 21.05 1.88
CA LEU A 114 24.80 21.46 1.56
C LEU A 114 24.85 22.43 0.37
N PHE A 115 24.06 22.19 -0.68
CA PHE A 115 23.95 23.11 -1.82
C PHE A 115 23.36 24.47 -1.42
N LEU A 116 22.34 24.50 -0.56
CA LEU A 116 21.75 25.73 -0.05
C LEU A 116 22.69 26.50 0.89
N ALA A 117 23.43 25.79 1.74
CA ALA A 117 24.44 26.39 2.61
C ALA A 117 25.57 27.03 1.80
N ARG A 118 26.02 26.38 0.72
CA ARG A 118 27.07 26.91 -0.17
C ARG A 118 26.66 28.17 -0.94
N LYS A 119 25.37 28.37 -1.24
CA LYS A 119 24.87 29.60 -1.89
C LYS A 119 24.76 30.82 -0.97
N ARG A 120 24.91 30.65 0.35
CA ARG A 120 24.81 31.72 1.35
C ARG A 120 26.16 32.35 1.71
N PHE A 121 27.26 31.86 1.13
CA PHE A 121 28.61 32.43 1.18
C PHE A 121 29.03 32.87 -0.21
#